data_AF-A0A933BZ27-F1
#
_entry.id   AF-A0A933BZ27-F1
#
_cell.length_a   1.000
_cell.length_b   1.000
_cell.length_c   1.000
_cell.angle_alpha   90.00
_cell.angle_beta   90.00
_cell.angle_gamma   90.00
#
_symmetry.space_group_name_H-M   'P 1'
#
loop_
_entity.id
_entity.type
_entity.pdbx_description
1 polymer ?
#
loop_
_entity_poly.entity_id
_entity_poly.type
_entity_poly.pdbx_seq_one_letter_code
_entity_poly.pdbx_strand_id
1 'polypeptide(L)'
;RGFRLLKGIEADILADGSLDYDDETLARFDYVVASVHSGFTMDAKSMTARIVKAVSHPRLTVLGHVSGRLLLQREPYAFDLEAVLQAAARHGVVVEINANPHRLDLDWRHHRRARELGVLLAINPDAHSTEGLRDVRYGVGAARKGWCTKADILNARPLPDVLAFLARRKAA
;
A
#
# COMPACT_ATOMS: atom_id res chain seq x y z
N ARG A 1 10.81 -26.59 -6.84
CA ARG A 1 10.03 -25.34 -6.57
C ARG A 1 9.89 -25.22 -5.06
N GLY A 2 10.22 -24.06 -4.47
CA GLY A 2 10.09 -23.81 -3.04
C GLY A 2 9.02 -22.77 -2.76
N PHE A 3 8.28 -22.95 -1.67
CA PHE A 3 7.46 -21.90 -1.08
C PHE A 3 8.39 -20.92 -0.34
N ARG A 4 8.14 -19.61 -0.48
CA ARG A 4 8.88 -18.58 0.25
C ARG A 4 7.89 -17.72 1.01
N LEU A 5 8.14 -17.61 2.30
CA LEU A 5 7.49 -16.63 3.17
C LEU A 5 8.39 -15.41 3.27
N LEU A 6 7.83 -14.21 3.08
CA LEU A 6 8.49 -12.95 3.35
C LEU A 6 7.97 -12.42 4.68
N LYS A 7 8.87 -12.14 5.61
CA LYS A 7 8.52 -11.62 6.93
C LYS A 7 8.20 -10.13 6.81
N GLY A 8 6.92 -9.81 6.65
CA GLY A 8 6.42 -8.42 6.64
C GLY A 8 5.78 -8.00 7.96
N ILE A 9 5.42 -6.72 8.03
CA ILE A 9 4.57 -6.14 9.07
C ILE A 9 3.65 -5.11 8.43
N GLU A 10 2.44 -4.94 8.98
CA GLU A 10 1.61 -3.76 8.77
C GLU A 10 1.74 -2.87 10.00
N ALA A 11 2.43 -1.74 9.83
CA ALA A 11 2.67 -0.73 10.84
C ALA A 11 1.55 0.31 10.83
N ASP A 12 1.07 0.72 12.01
CA ASP A 12 0.20 1.86 12.13
C ASP A 12 0.94 3.16 11.75
N ILE A 13 0.29 3.98 10.92
CA ILE A 13 0.69 5.38 10.74
C ILE A 13 0.07 6.15 11.90
N LEU A 14 0.88 6.66 12.83
CA LEU A 14 0.41 7.41 14.00
C LEU A 14 -0.13 8.80 13.60
N ALA A 15 -0.83 9.48 14.51
CA ALA A 15 -1.49 10.76 14.24
C ALA A 15 -0.51 11.85 13.75
N ASP A 16 0.74 11.78 14.18
CA ASP A 16 1.80 12.71 13.78
C ASP A 16 2.50 12.30 12.46
N GLY A 17 2.14 11.16 11.86
CA GLY A 17 2.71 10.61 10.63
C GLY A 17 3.96 9.74 10.83
N SER A 18 4.39 9.48 12.07
CA SER A 18 5.40 8.45 12.36
C SER A 18 4.81 7.04 12.23
N LEU A 19 5.66 6.02 12.16
CA LEU A 19 5.26 4.62 12.20
C LEU A 19 5.29 4.11 13.66
N ASP A 20 4.44 3.15 13.99
CA ASP A 20 4.28 2.59 15.34
C ASP A 20 5.44 1.72 15.86
N TYR A 21 6.43 1.44 15.00
CA TYR A 21 7.67 0.76 15.35
C TYR A 21 8.89 1.66 15.15
N ASP A 22 9.90 1.46 15.99
CA ASP A 22 11.21 2.10 15.82
C ASP A 22 11.99 1.54 14.61
N ASP A 23 12.98 2.30 14.14
CA ASP A 23 13.79 1.96 12.96
C ASP A 23 14.56 0.64 13.10
N GLU A 24 15.03 0.31 14.31
CA GLU A 24 15.75 -0.93 14.57
C GLU A 24 14.82 -2.14 14.39
N THR A 25 13.59 -2.03 14.90
CA THR A 25 12.55 -3.03 14.75
C THR A 25 12.11 -3.16 13.29
N LEU A 26 11.82 -2.04 12.61
CA LEU A 26 11.43 -2.03 11.19
C LEU A 26 12.51 -2.64 10.28
N ALA A 27 13.80 -2.45 10.60
CA ALA A 27 14.91 -3.03 9.85
C ALA A 27 14.96 -4.58 9.92
N ARG A 28 14.23 -5.23 10.84
CA ARG A 28 14.19 -6.69 10.98
C ARG A 28 13.17 -7.37 10.07
N PHE A 29 12.39 -6.61 9.30
CA PHE A 29 11.43 -7.14 8.33
C PHE A 29 12.02 -7.16 6.92
N ASP A 30 11.45 -8.00 6.05
CA ASP A 30 11.76 -8.04 4.62
C ASP A 30 11.08 -6.86 3.88
N TYR A 31 9.91 -6.45 4.36
CA TYR A 31 9.16 -5.30 3.87
C TYR A 31 8.21 -4.76 4.95
N VAL A 32 7.82 -3.50 4.82
CA VAL A 32 6.90 -2.81 5.73
C VAL A 32 5.71 -2.31 4.92
N VAL A 33 4.50 -2.69 5.32
CA VAL A 33 3.25 -2.02 4.94
C VAL A 33 2.96 -0.98 6.01
N ALA A 34 2.42 0.18 5.67
CA ALA A 34 1.86 1.08 6.66
C ALA A 34 0.51 1.62 6.22
N SER A 35 -0.39 1.77 7.17
CA SER A 35 -1.79 2.11 6.95
C SER A 35 -2.32 3.03 8.06
N VAL A 36 -3.37 3.78 7.77
CA VAL A 36 -4.08 4.58 8.79
C VAL A 36 -5.21 3.73 9.39
N HIS A 37 -5.16 3.46 10.69
CA HIS A 37 -6.24 2.75 11.40
C HIS A 37 -6.97 3.61 12.45
N SER A 38 -6.62 4.88 12.58
CA SER A 38 -7.16 5.79 13.60
C SER A 38 -7.25 7.24 13.12
N GLY A 39 -8.00 8.07 13.83
CA GLY A 39 -8.09 9.51 13.54
C GLY A 39 -8.76 9.82 12.19
N PHE A 40 -9.74 9.01 11.77
CA PHE A 40 -10.42 9.13 10.48
C PHE A 40 -11.20 10.45 10.28
N THR A 41 -11.43 11.21 11.34
CA THR A 41 -12.11 12.52 11.31
C THR A 41 -11.16 13.71 11.20
N MET A 42 -9.85 13.45 11.06
CA MET A 42 -8.84 14.50 10.84
C MET A 42 -9.14 15.27 9.54
N ASP A 43 -8.84 16.57 9.54
CA ASP A 43 -9.07 17.41 8.35
C ASP A 43 -8.14 16.99 7.19
N ALA A 44 -8.56 17.32 5.97
CA ALA A 44 -7.88 16.88 4.75
C ALA A 44 -6.40 17.27 4.69
N LYS A 45 -6.05 18.46 5.18
CA LYS A 45 -4.67 18.95 5.13
C LYS A 45 -3.80 18.18 6.11
N SER A 46 -4.28 18.00 7.34
CA SER A 46 -3.56 17.25 8.37
C SER A 46 -3.42 15.77 8.01
N MET A 47 -4.48 15.13 7.49
CA MET A 47 -4.42 13.73 7.06
C MET A 47 -3.46 13.54 5.88
N THR A 48 -3.45 14.46 4.92
CA THR A 48 -2.48 14.45 3.81
C THR A 48 -1.06 14.55 4.33
N ALA A 49 -0.77 15.48 5.24
CA ALA A 49 0.56 15.64 5.83
C ALA A 49 1.00 14.40 6.62
N ARG A 50 0.08 13.79 7.39
CA ARG A 50 0.29 12.53 8.11
C ARG A 50 0.71 11.40 7.17
N ILE A 51 -0.06 11.17 6.11
CA ILE A 51 0.22 10.10 5.13
C ILE A 51 1.53 10.39 4.38
N VAL A 52 1.74 11.63 3.91
CA VAL A 52 2.96 12.01 3.17
C VAL A 52 4.22 11.85 4.03
N LYS A 53 4.17 12.20 5.32
CA LYS A 53 5.28 11.95 6.25
C LYS A 53 5.60 10.46 6.36
N ALA A 54 4.58 9.61 6.54
CA ALA A 54 4.79 8.17 6.56
C ALA A 54 5.37 7.63 5.24
N VAL A 55 4.87 8.10 4.10
CA VAL A 55 5.37 7.77 2.74
C VAL A 55 6.85 8.13 2.57
N SER A 56 7.32 9.18 3.23
CA SER A 56 8.74 9.58 3.17
C SER A 56 9.67 8.70 4.02
N HIS A 57 9.11 7.79 4.84
CA HIS A 57 9.90 6.94 5.73
C HIS A 57 10.77 5.95 4.94
N PRO A 58 12.10 5.88 5.19
CA PRO A 58 13.01 5.04 4.40
C PRO A 58 12.62 3.56 4.36
N ARG A 59 12.09 3.05 5.48
CA ARG A 59 11.67 1.64 5.62
C ARG A 59 10.31 1.31 5.02
N LEU A 60 9.45 2.29 4.73
CA LEU A 60 8.11 2.01 4.24
C LEU A 60 8.16 1.45 2.82
N THR A 61 7.64 0.24 2.61
CA THR A 61 7.66 -0.40 1.29
C THR A 61 6.33 -0.23 0.55
N VAL A 62 5.21 -0.42 1.26
CA VAL A 62 3.86 -0.38 0.69
C VAL A 62 2.97 0.52 1.55
N LEU A 63 2.26 1.45 0.93
CA LEU A 63 1.16 2.16 1.57
C LEU A 63 -0.12 1.31 1.43
N GLY A 64 -0.61 0.78 2.55
CA GLY A 64 -1.80 -0.07 2.61
C GLY A 64 -3.10 0.73 2.52
N HIS A 65 -4.17 0.08 2.05
CA HIS A 65 -5.56 0.56 1.90
C HIS A 65 -5.76 2.06 2.19
N VAL A 66 -5.29 2.87 1.23
CA VAL A 66 -4.91 4.28 1.37
C VAL A 66 -6.02 5.20 1.85
N SER A 67 -7.28 4.87 1.57
CA SER A 67 -8.43 5.72 1.90
C SER A 67 -9.08 5.35 3.24
N GLY A 68 -8.72 4.19 3.80
CA GLY A 68 -9.34 3.63 5.00
C GLY A 68 -10.82 3.26 4.85
N ARG A 69 -11.37 3.31 3.63
CA ARG A 69 -12.78 3.02 3.38
C ARG A 69 -13.15 1.58 3.69
N LEU A 70 -14.40 1.39 4.06
CA LEU A 70 -15.08 0.10 4.11
C LEU A 70 -16.39 0.23 3.36
N LEU A 71 -16.51 -0.44 2.22
CA LEU A 71 -17.72 -0.43 1.39
C LEU A 71 -18.93 -0.83 2.24
N LEU A 72 -19.99 -0.03 2.12
CA LEU A 72 -21.25 -0.15 2.87
C LEU A 72 -21.15 0.15 4.39
N GLN A 73 -20.01 0.64 4.89
CA GLN A 73 -19.85 0.89 6.33
C GLN A 73 -19.15 2.23 6.66
N ARG A 74 -18.08 2.57 5.94
CA ARG A 74 -17.25 3.76 6.22
C ARG A 74 -16.76 4.38 4.92
N GLU A 75 -17.12 5.64 4.72
CA GLU A 75 -16.59 6.45 3.63
C GLU A 75 -15.07 6.69 3.80
N PRO A 76 -14.34 6.95 2.71
CA PRO A 76 -12.97 7.46 2.77
C PRO A 76 -12.83 8.63 3.75
N TYR A 77 -11.74 8.68 4.51
CA TYR A 77 -11.38 9.93 5.21
C TYR A 77 -11.00 11.02 4.19
N ALA A 78 -11.04 12.29 4.62
CA ALA A 78 -10.67 13.40 3.77
C ALA A 78 -9.13 13.50 3.65
N PHE A 79 -8.60 13.52 2.43
CA PHE A 79 -7.17 13.75 2.14
C PHE A 79 -6.98 14.07 0.64
N ASP A 80 -5.81 14.61 0.30
CA ASP A 80 -5.38 14.83 -1.08
C ASP A 80 -4.63 13.60 -1.60
N LEU A 81 -5.35 12.76 -2.35
CA LEU A 81 -4.79 11.56 -2.96
C LEU A 81 -3.71 11.86 -3.99
N GLU A 82 -3.81 12.96 -4.74
CA GLU A 82 -2.80 13.32 -5.75
C GLU A 82 -1.46 13.61 -5.07
N ALA A 83 -1.47 14.39 -3.97
CA ALA A 83 -0.28 14.66 -3.18
C ALA A 83 0.35 13.37 -2.61
N VAL A 84 -0.49 12.43 -2.14
CA VAL A 84 -0.05 11.12 -1.64
C VAL A 84 0.58 10.27 -2.74
N LEU A 85 -0.05 10.17 -3.91
CA LEU A 85 0.48 9.39 -5.04
C LEU A 85 1.80 9.98 -5.57
N GLN A 86 1.90 11.31 -5.63
CA GLN A 86 3.15 11.98 -6.00
C GLN A 86 4.26 11.71 -4.97
N ALA A 87 3.94 11.70 -3.66
CA ALA A 87 4.89 11.31 -2.63
C ALA A 87 5.33 9.85 -2.80
N ALA A 88 4.39 8.94 -3.05
CA ALA A 88 4.69 7.53 -3.25
C ALA A 88 5.63 7.32 -4.46
N ALA A 89 5.37 8.02 -5.56
CA ALA A 89 6.25 8.01 -6.73
C ALA A 89 7.66 8.53 -6.40
N ARG A 90 7.76 9.68 -5.72
CA ARG A 90 9.06 10.29 -5.34
C ARG A 90 9.89 9.40 -4.42
N HIS A 91 9.26 8.72 -3.47
CA HIS A 91 9.95 7.89 -2.47
C HIS A 91 10.05 6.41 -2.88
N GLY A 92 9.53 6.04 -4.05
CA GLY A 92 9.52 4.64 -4.52
C GLY A 92 8.68 3.72 -3.63
N VAL A 93 7.66 4.26 -2.96
CA VAL A 93 6.71 3.49 -2.15
C VAL A 93 5.62 2.92 -3.05
N VAL A 94 5.35 1.63 -2.89
CA VAL A 94 4.29 0.91 -3.61
C VAL A 94 2.94 1.30 -3.03
N VAL A 95 1.91 1.43 -3.86
CA VAL A 95 0.54 1.66 -3.36
C VAL A 95 -0.29 0.39 -3.48
N GLU A 96 -0.99 0.04 -2.42
CA GLU A 96 -1.84 -1.14 -2.38
C GLU A 96 -3.13 -0.99 -3.20
N ILE A 97 -3.48 -2.06 -3.92
CA ILE A 97 -4.82 -2.40 -4.38
C ILE A 97 -5.29 -3.52 -3.47
N ASN A 98 -5.99 -3.15 -2.41
CA ASN A 98 -6.51 -4.07 -1.42
C ASN A 98 -7.70 -4.80 -2.03
N ALA A 99 -7.53 -6.10 -2.21
CA ALA A 99 -8.45 -6.96 -2.92
C ALA A 99 -9.59 -7.49 -2.04
N ASN A 100 -9.58 -7.17 -0.74
CA ASN A 100 -10.68 -7.52 0.15
C ASN A 100 -11.99 -6.90 -0.38
N PRO A 101 -13.08 -7.66 -0.52
CA PRO A 101 -14.34 -7.18 -1.10
C PRO A 101 -15.03 -6.10 -0.27
N HIS A 102 -14.68 -5.95 1.02
CA HIS A 102 -15.13 -4.84 1.86
C HIS A 102 -14.32 -3.57 1.65
N ARG A 103 -13.15 -3.62 0.99
CA ARG A 103 -12.28 -2.45 0.79
C ARG A 103 -12.24 -2.01 -0.66
N LEU A 104 -11.74 -2.89 -1.54
CA LEU A 104 -11.38 -2.58 -2.94
C LEU A 104 -10.61 -1.26 -3.07
N ASP A 105 -9.57 -1.07 -2.26
CA ASP A 105 -8.90 0.21 -2.03
C ASP A 105 -7.38 0.10 -2.29
N LEU A 106 -6.75 0.80 -3.22
CA LEU A 106 -7.19 2.01 -3.93
C LEU A 106 -8.40 1.81 -4.86
N ASP A 107 -9.26 2.82 -4.95
CA ASP A 107 -10.34 2.82 -5.93
C ASP A 107 -9.77 2.75 -7.36
N TRP A 108 -10.33 1.85 -8.18
CA TRP A 108 -9.87 1.60 -9.54
C TRP A 108 -9.81 2.84 -10.43
N ARG A 109 -10.59 3.88 -10.13
CA ARG A 109 -10.58 5.17 -10.84
C ARG A 109 -9.22 5.88 -10.76
N HIS A 110 -8.44 5.61 -9.71
CA HIS A 110 -7.15 6.26 -9.47
C HIS A 110 -5.95 5.43 -9.96
N HIS A 111 -6.14 4.16 -10.32
CA HIS A 111 -5.06 3.28 -10.79
C HIS A 111 -4.34 3.84 -12.01
N ARG A 112 -5.07 4.37 -12.99
CA ARG A 112 -4.47 4.98 -14.18
C ARG A 112 -3.57 6.16 -13.80
N ARG A 113 -4.05 7.03 -12.90
CA ARG A 113 -3.28 8.19 -12.45
C ARG A 113 -2.01 7.77 -11.68
N ALA A 114 -2.13 6.79 -10.79
CA ALA A 114 -0.98 6.23 -10.08
C ALA A 114 0.10 5.73 -11.05
N ARG A 115 -0.29 5.03 -12.12
CA ARG A 115 0.63 4.57 -13.17
C ARG A 115 1.27 5.71 -13.97
N GLU A 116 0.50 6.72 -14.34
CA GLU A 116 1.01 7.90 -15.04
C GLU A 116 2.06 8.66 -14.21
N LEU A 117 1.93 8.61 -12.88
CA LEU A 117 2.93 9.12 -11.93
C LEU A 117 4.12 8.19 -11.71
N GLY A 118 4.12 6.98 -12.29
CA GLY A 118 5.17 5.98 -12.09
C GLY A 118 5.08 5.20 -10.78
N VAL A 119 3.94 5.28 -10.07
CA VAL A 119 3.72 4.52 -8.83
C VAL A 119 3.55 3.03 -9.18
N LEU A 120 4.36 2.19 -8.55
CA LEU A 120 4.18 0.74 -8.59
C LEU A 120 3.00 0.35 -7.69
N LEU A 121 2.15 -0.58 -8.14
CA LEU A 121 0.99 -1.05 -7.38
C LEU A 121 1.20 -2.48 -6.86
N ALA A 122 0.52 -2.87 -5.79
CA ALA A 122 0.51 -4.25 -5.29
C ALA A 122 -0.91 -4.73 -5.00
N ILE A 123 -1.29 -5.90 -5.51
CA ILE A 123 -2.60 -6.52 -5.29
C ILE A 123 -2.51 -7.45 -4.09
N ASN A 124 -3.13 -7.06 -2.98
CA ASN A 124 -3.03 -7.77 -1.70
C ASN A 124 -4.42 -8.11 -1.15
N PRO A 125 -4.70 -9.35 -0.74
CA PRO A 125 -6.04 -9.75 -0.31
C PRO A 125 -6.44 -9.35 1.11
N ASP A 126 -5.49 -8.89 1.94
CA ASP A 126 -5.74 -8.59 3.36
C ASP A 126 -6.39 -9.79 4.09
N ALA A 127 -5.84 -10.97 3.80
CA ALA A 127 -6.45 -12.24 4.15
C ALA A 127 -6.25 -12.57 5.63
N HIS A 128 -7.37 -12.67 6.36
CA HIS A 128 -7.42 -13.12 7.75
C HIS A 128 -7.84 -14.60 7.88
N SER A 129 -7.95 -15.30 6.75
CA SER A 129 -8.20 -16.73 6.65
C SER A 129 -7.55 -17.27 5.37
N THR A 130 -7.38 -18.59 5.28
CA THR A 130 -6.88 -19.25 4.07
C THR A 130 -7.81 -19.05 2.88
N GLU A 131 -9.12 -18.94 3.13
CA GLU A 131 -10.12 -18.66 2.10
C GLU A 131 -9.96 -17.23 1.56
N GLY A 132 -9.66 -16.25 2.41
CA GLY A 132 -9.45 -14.85 2.03
C GLY A 132 -8.32 -14.66 0.99
N LEU A 133 -7.36 -15.60 0.90
CA LEU A 133 -6.34 -15.57 -0.16
C LEU A 133 -6.94 -15.59 -1.58
N ARG A 134 -8.18 -16.10 -1.75
CA ARG A 134 -8.89 -16.14 -3.03
C ARG A 134 -9.37 -14.75 -3.47
N ASP A 135 -9.42 -13.77 -2.58
CA ASP A 135 -9.92 -12.43 -2.87
C ASP A 135 -9.03 -11.64 -3.82
N VAL A 136 -7.77 -12.08 -4.02
CA VAL A 136 -6.86 -11.55 -5.06
C VAL A 136 -7.56 -11.40 -6.42
N ARG A 137 -8.52 -12.27 -6.76
CA ARG A 137 -9.32 -12.19 -7.99
C ARG A 137 -10.04 -10.85 -8.16
N TYR A 138 -10.55 -10.26 -7.07
CA TYR A 138 -11.26 -8.98 -7.10
C TYR A 138 -10.29 -7.83 -7.37
N GLY A 139 -9.13 -7.86 -6.72
CA GLY A 139 -8.05 -6.88 -6.95
C GLY A 139 -7.50 -6.94 -8.37
N VAL A 140 -7.36 -8.14 -8.96
CA VAL A 140 -7.02 -8.30 -10.39
C VAL A 140 -8.10 -7.68 -11.28
N GLY A 141 -9.38 -7.88 -10.97
CA GLY A 141 -10.50 -7.24 -11.67
C GLY A 141 -10.44 -5.71 -11.61
N ALA A 142 -10.22 -5.15 -10.41
CA ALA A 142 -10.06 -3.71 -10.18
C ALA A 142 -8.83 -3.15 -10.91
N ALA A 143 -7.69 -3.84 -10.87
CA ALA A 143 -6.48 -3.46 -11.59
C ALA A 143 -6.73 -3.40 -13.11
N ARG A 144 -7.37 -4.42 -13.69
CA ARG A 144 -7.73 -4.44 -15.12
C ARG A 144 -8.69 -3.31 -15.49
N LYS A 145 -9.71 -3.04 -14.65
CA LYS A 145 -10.64 -1.92 -14.83
C LYS A 145 -9.93 -0.56 -14.76
N GLY A 146 -8.87 -0.47 -13.96
CA GLY A 146 -7.95 0.66 -13.86
C GLY A 146 -6.84 0.70 -14.92
N TRP A 147 -6.92 -0.17 -15.94
CA TRP A 147 -5.99 -0.27 -17.07
C TRP A 147 -4.57 -0.72 -16.71
N CYS A 148 -4.37 -1.28 -15.52
CA CYS A 148 -3.07 -1.84 -15.12
C CYS A 148 -2.68 -3.03 -15.99
N THR A 149 -1.39 -3.11 -16.30
CA THR A 149 -0.70 -4.23 -16.93
C THR A 149 0.19 -4.93 -15.90
N LYS A 150 0.81 -6.06 -16.28
CA LYS A 150 1.76 -6.77 -15.40
C LYS A 150 2.95 -5.90 -14.98
N ALA A 151 3.39 -4.96 -15.81
CA ALA A 151 4.53 -4.09 -15.51
C ALA A 151 4.22 -3.13 -14.34
N ASP A 152 2.94 -2.83 -14.12
CA ASP A 152 2.46 -1.91 -13.09
C ASP A 152 2.27 -2.59 -11.72
N ILE A 153 2.34 -3.93 -11.64
CA ILE A 153 2.02 -4.70 -10.44
C ILE A 153 3.27 -5.40 -9.90
N LEU A 154 3.67 -5.10 -8.66
CA LEU A 154 4.82 -5.73 -7.99
C LEU A 154 4.67 -7.25 -7.92
N ASN A 155 3.49 -7.76 -7.55
CA ASN A 155 3.22 -9.19 -7.40
C ASN A 155 3.34 -9.98 -8.71
N ALA A 156 3.32 -9.31 -9.86
CA ALA A 156 3.44 -9.96 -11.18
C ALA A 156 4.90 -10.16 -11.64
N ARG A 157 5.87 -9.62 -10.90
CA ARG A 157 7.30 -9.76 -11.21
C ARG A 157 7.83 -11.15 -10.79
N PRO A 158 8.88 -11.66 -11.47
CA PRO A 158 9.63 -12.81 -10.99
C PRO A 158 10.12 -12.62 -9.55
N LEU A 159 10.16 -13.70 -8.77
CA LEU A 159 10.60 -13.64 -7.37
C LEU A 159 11.98 -12.96 -7.17
N PRO A 160 13.02 -13.21 -8.00
CA PRO A 160 14.30 -12.51 -7.86
C PRO A 160 14.16 -10.99 -7.95
N ASP A 161 13.28 -10.49 -8.82
CA ASP A 161 13.07 -9.04 -9.02
C ASP A 161 12.30 -8.42 -7.85
N VAL A 162 11.36 -9.17 -7.26
CA VAL A 162 10.67 -8.76 -6.02
C VAL A 162 11.70 -8.68 -4.88
N LEU A 163 12.53 -9.70 -4.70
CA LEU A 163 13.56 -9.70 -3.65
C LEU A 163 14.57 -8.55 -3.84
N ALA A 164 15.00 -8.29 -5.07
CA ALA A 164 15.89 -7.17 -5.38
C ALA A 164 15.23 -5.80 -5.15
N PHE A 165 13.92 -5.68 -5.42
CA PHE A 165 13.16 -4.49 -5.09
C PHE A 165 13.12 -4.24 -3.58
N LEU A 166 12.76 -5.26 -2.79
CA LEU A 166 12.68 -5.18 -1.33
C LEU A 166 14.04 -4.88 -0.69
N ALA A 167 15.11 -5.54 -1.15
CA ALA A 167 16.46 -5.31 -0.65
C ALA A 167 16.93 -3.87 -0.89
N ARG A 168 16.63 -3.28 -2.06
CA ARG A 168 16.94 -1.87 -2.35
C ARG A 168 16.17 -0.92 -1.44
N ARG A 169 14.88 -1.15 -1.21
CA ARG A 169 14.06 -0.34 -0.28
C ARG A 169 14.57 -0.43 1.16
N LYS A 170 15.09 -1.59 1.56
CA LYS A 170 15.70 -1.80 2.87
C LYS A 170 17.08 -1.13 3.01
N ALA A 171 17.79 -0.88 1.92
CA ALA A 171 19.12 -0.26 1.96
C ALA A 171 19.08 1.28 1.85
N ALA A 172 17.99 1.83 1.32
CA ALA A 172 17.73 3.27 1.23
C ALA A 172 17.29 3.86 2.58
#